data_AF-A0A1B4XEE7-F1
#
_entry.id   AF-A0A1B4XEE7-F1
#
_cell.length_a   1.000
_cell.length_b   1.000
_cell.length_c   1.000
_cell.angle_alpha   90.00
_cell.angle_beta   90.00
_cell.angle_gamma   90.00
#
_symmetry.space_group_name_H-M   'P 1'
#
loop_
_entity.id
_entity.type
_entity.pdbx_description
1 polymer ?
#
loop_
_entity_poly.entity_id
_entity_poly.type
_entity_poly.pdbx_seq_one_letter_code
_entity_poly.pdbx_strand_id
1 'polypeptide(L)'
;MEMATIKSFPGLIGFYVLTSDGELGVYDQHGKFVVDAKLTRAFADYNRRFLMSYLQNPEKGNFRLAIIHRTQEKRPWGSETLLLEKNIVRRLYPMTGTTELDLTVFQKKNREKSIYRGMEIFLEYKDTSTPDVPVYCPVLYDRGRTLDDYAANLDRPVTPADRETPVVEILNLLAGIPMGKRYTPEIGVLKEKIYQGIVKKGMRKSAEFTLIEDIRRNAVAATEKAVDDPYADVDKRAERQVTLNSKAGDADASHNANDNVLPRNIGSALMGRPEPAEPGTLKIFTRFRDMDHARLEALAGKCMVYRVPPGTPLLERGTNDSWNLYLIEGTVELVAADGMPKTIEGGTPTASNPISCLKPRMYTVSTLTRAAFLWIDDKLIDEVIKSTVESRRLGGAV
;
A
#
# COMPACT_ATOMS: atom_id res chain seq x y z
N MET A 1 -18.55 30.47 2.35
CA MET A 1 -17.19 30.80 2.85
C MET A 1 -16.23 30.11 1.90
N GLU A 2 -15.39 30.85 1.17
CA GLU A 2 -14.51 30.25 0.17
C GLU A 2 -13.53 29.29 0.87
N MET A 3 -13.39 28.03 0.39
CA MET A 3 -12.53 27.00 1.01
C MET A 3 -11.05 27.29 0.72
N ALA A 4 -10.57 28.42 1.25
CA ALA A 4 -9.23 28.95 1.03
C ALA A 4 -8.15 27.98 1.53
N THR A 5 -8.45 27.18 2.56
CA THR A 5 -7.51 26.23 3.12
C THR A 5 -7.12 25.18 2.09
N ILE A 6 -8.06 24.54 1.40
CA ILE A 6 -7.75 23.47 0.44
C ILE A 6 -6.87 23.98 -0.70
N LYS A 7 -7.14 25.21 -1.20
CA LYS A 7 -6.32 25.85 -2.23
C LYS A 7 -4.87 26.07 -1.79
N SER A 8 -4.63 26.20 -0.49
CA SER A 8 -3.29 26.36 0.06
C SER A 8 -2.47 25.06 0.05
N PHE A 9 -3.07 23.88 -0.19
CA PHE A 9 -2.39 22.58 -0.29
C PHE A 9 -2.36 22.10 -1.75
N PRO A 10 -1.24 22.29 -2.49
CA PRO A 10 -1.12 21.82 -3.86
C PRO A 10 -1.34 20.31 -4.00
N GLY A 11 -0.97 19.53 -2.97
CA GLY A 11 -1.14 18.08 -2.96
C GLY A 11 -2.60 17.60 -2.86
N LEU A 12 -3.58 18.49 -2.67
CA LEU A 12 -5.00 18.16 -2.59
C LEU A 12 -5.76 18.35 -3.91
N ILE A 13 -5.10 18.82 -4.98
CA ILE A 13 -5.70 18.91 -6.31
C ILE A 13 -6.16 17.51 -6.78
N GLY A 14 -7.36 17.42 -7.35
CA GLY A 14 -7.93 16.16 -7.83
C GLY A 14 -8.57 15.27 -6.76
N PHE A 15 -8.46 15.60 -5.46
CA PHE A 15 -9.22 14.92 -4.42
C PHE A 15 -10.66 15.42 -4.36
N TYR A 16 -11.59 14.51 -4.03
CA TYR A 16 -12.99 14.87 -3.84
C TYR A 16 -13.17 15.71 -2.58
N VAL A 17 -13.94 16.78 -2.71
CA VAL A 17 -14.27 17.73 -1.66
C VAL A 17 -15.79 17.74 -1.48
N LEU A 18 -16.22 17.79 -0.22
CA LEU A 18 -17.59 18.10 0.19
C LEU A 18 -17.62 19.56 0.64
N THR A 19 -18.41 20.41 -0.03
CA THR A 19 -18.55 21.82 0.37
C THR A 19 -19.48 21.96 1.58
N SER A 20 -19.47 23.14 2.23
CA SER A 20 -20.42 23.46 3.31
C SER A 20 -21.88 23.41 2.86
N ASP A 21 -22.13 23.61 1.57
CA ASP A 21 -23.47 23.58 0.96
C ASP A 21 -23.88 22.14 0.56
N GLY A 22 -23.02 21.15 0.81
CA GLY A 22 -23.28 19.73 0.53
C GLY A 22 -22.97 19.31 -0.92
N GLU A 23 -22.25 20.13 -1.67
CA GLU A 23 -21.83 19.81 -3.04
C GLU A 23 -20.59 18.91 -3.03
N LEU A 24 -20.56 17.93 -3.94
CA LEU A 24 -19.42 17.08 -4.20
C LEU A 24 -18.72 17.55 -5.47
N GLY A 25 -17.39 17.59 -5.46
CA GLY A 25 -16.62 17.98 -6.62
C GLY A 25 -15.12 17.83 -6.39
N VAL A 26 -14.32 18.35 -7.31
CA VAL A 26 -12.86 18.33 -7.24
C VAL A 26 -12.31 19.71 -7.58
N TYR A 27 -11.15 20.06 -7.05
CA TYR A 27 -10.38 21.19 -7.57
C TYR A 27 -9.59 20.75 -8.80
N ASP A 28 -9.73 21.51 -9.88
CA ASP A 28 -8.91 21.32 -11.08
C ASP A 28 -7.48 21.85 -10.89
N GLN A 29 -6.64 21.68 -11.92
CA GLN A 29 -5.26 22.16 -11.94
C GLN A 29 -5.10 23.69 -11.81
N HIS A 30 -6.18 24.45 -12.02
CA HIS A 30 -6.21 25.90 -11.89
C HIS A 30 -6.75 26.34 -10.52
N GLY A 31 -7.00 25.39 -9.61
CA GLY A 31 -7.59 25.67 -8.30
C GLY A 31 -9.07 26.09 -8.37
N LYS A 32 -9.74 25.84 -9.50
CA LYS A 32 -11.18 26.07 -9.65
C LYS A 32 -11.93 24.83 -9.19
N PHE A 33 -12.94 25.02 -8.35
CA PHE A 33 -13.82 23.94 -7.93
C PHE A 33 -14.77 23.55 -9.06
N VAL A 34 -14.75 22.27 -9.44
CA VAL A 34 -15.61 21.68 -10.46
C VAL A 34 -16.60 20.75 -9.77
N VAL A 35 -17.86 21.17 -9.72
CA VAL A 35 -18.96 20.42 -9.11
C VAL A 35 -19.29 19.18 -9.93
N ASP A 36 -19.39 18.03 -9.27
CA ASP A 36 -19.99 16.82 -9.83
C ASP A 36 -21.51 16.88 -9.65
N ALA A 37 -22.20 17.56 -10.58
CA ALA A 37 -23.64 17.77 -10.48
C ALA A 37 -24.46 16.48 -10.33
N LYS A 38 -23.98 15.35 -10.88
CA LYS A 38 -24.66 14.05 -10.78
C LYS A 38 -24.57 13.50 -9.36
N LEU A 39 -23.37 13.44 -8.79
CA LEU A 39 -23.19 12.94 -7.42
C LEU A 39 -23.74 13.91 -6.39
N THR A 40 -23.58 15.22 -6.58
CA THR A 40 -24.20 16.25 -5.72
C THR A 40 -25.72 16.05 -5.64
N ARG A 41 -26.39 15.87 -6.78
CA ARG A 41 -27.84 15.61 -6.79
C ARG A 41 -28.19 14.28 -6.12
N ALA A 42 -27.44 13.22 -6.43
CA ALA A 42 -27.68 11.89 -5.89
C ALA A 42 -27.58 11.83 -4.35
N PHE A 43 -26.66 12.62 -3.77
CA PHE A 43 -26.42 12.65 -2.33
C PHE A 43 -27.01 13.89 -1.63
N ALA A 44 -27.79 14.75 -2.29
CA ALA A 44 -28.19 16.07 -1.77
C ALA A 44 -28.81 16.01 -0.36
N ASP A 45 -29.85 15.18 -0.16
CA ASP A 45 -30.52 15.05 1.14
C ASP A 45 -29.66 14.31 2.19
N TYR A 46 -28.77 13.44 1.72
CA TYR A 46 -27.83 12.75 2.60
C TYR A 46 -26.75 13.72 3.10
N ASN A 47 -26.07 14.43 2.19
CA ASN A 47 -24.99 15.36 2.48
C ASN A 47 -25.45 16.46 3.45
N ARG A 48 -26.65 17.02 3.24
CA ARG A 48 -27.21 18.02 4.16
C ARG A 48 -27.34 17.48 5.58
N ARG A 49 -27.95 16.30 5.75
CA ARG A 49 -28.12 15.67 7.08
C ARG A 49 -26.79 15.23 7.68
N PHE A 50 -25.91 14.69 6.86
CA PHE A 50 -24.56 14.28 7.24
C PHE A 50 -23.78 15.47 7.81
N LEU A 51 -23.73 16.59 7.09
CA LEU A 51 -23.05 17.81 7.54
C LEU A 51 -23.71 18.39 8.79
N MET A 52 -25.05 18.42 8.86
CA MET A 52 -25.75 18.86 10.08
C MET A 52 -25.35 18.01 11.29
N SER A 53 -25.38 16.67 11.18
CA SER A 53 -24.98 15.77 12.27
C SER A 53 -23.51 15.91 12.63
N TYR A 54 -22.64 16.04 11.62
CA TYR A 54 -21.21 16.21 11.83
C TYR A 54 -20.90 17.53 12.55
N LEU A 55 -21.45 18.65 12.08
CA LEU A 55 -21.19 19.98 12.65
C LEU A 55 -21.77 20.15 14.07
N GLN A 56 -22.82 19.41 14.41
CA GLN A 56 -23.34 19.38 15.78
C GLN A 56 -22.36 18.72 16.77
N ASN A 57 -21.63 17.70 16.35
CA ASN A 57 -20.64 17.03 17.21
C ASN A 57 -19.51 16.37 16.38
N PRO A 58 -18.51 17.15 15.96
CA PRO A 58 -17.44 16.67 15.07
C PRO A 58 -16.59 15.54 15.64
N GLU A 59 -16.50 15.47 16.97
CA GLU A 59 -15.72 14.48 17.72
C GLU A 59 -16.49 13.16 17.95
N LYS A 60 -17.81 13.15 17.71
CA LYS A 60 -18.66 11.99 18.01
C LYS A 60 -18.79 11.06 16.82
N GLY A 61 -18.30 9.83 16.98
CA GLY A 61 -18.53 8.74 16.05
C GLY A 61 -17.41 8.59 15.01
N ASN A 62 -17.74 8.05 13.84
CA ASN A 62 -16.76 7.71 12.80
C ASN A 62 -16.89 8.65 11.57
N PHE A 63 -17.31 9.90 11.78
CA PHE A 63 -17.45 10.88 10.70
C PHE A 63 -16.09 11.32 10.19
N ARG A 64 -15.20 11.79 11.08
CA ARG A 64 -13.84 12.20 10.73
C ARG A 64 -12.92 10.99 10.74
N LEU A 65 -12.15 10.84 9.67
CA LEU A 65 -11.18 9.77 9.48
C LEU A 65 -9.78 10.20 9.87
N ALA A 66 -9.45 11.43 9.48
CA ALA A 66 -8.13 12.01 9.63
C ALA A 66 -8.21 13.53 9.48
N ILE A 67 -7.09 14.19 9.77
CA ILE A 67 -6.84 15.57 9.38
C ILE A 67 -5.59 15.65 8.50
N ILE A 68 -5.52 16.67 7.65
CA ILE A 68 -4.37 16.99 6.81
C ILE A 68 -3.83 18.33 7.28
N HIS A 69 -2.54 18.39 7.56
CA HIS A 69 -1.85 19.60 7.96
C HIS A 69 -0.42 19.63 7.40
N ARG A 70 0.21 20.79 7.47
CA ARG A 70 1.65 20.90 7.19
C ARG A 70 2.43 20.64 8.47
N THR A 71 3.40 19.74 8.41
CA THR A 71 4.37 19.53 9.50
C THR A 71 5.65 20.29 9.21
N GLN A 72 6.29 20.78 10.28
CA GLN A 72 7.62 21.40 10.21
C GLN A 72 8.72 20.33 10.22
N GLU A 73 8.41 19.11 10.67
CA GLU A 73 9.34 17.99 10.70
C GLU A 73 9.58 17.45 9.28
N LYS A 74 10.83 17.10 8.97
CA LYS A 74 11.14 16.43 7.71
C LYS A 74 10.54 15.02 7.73
N ARG A 75 9.49 14.81 6.94
CA ARG A 75 8.92 13.48 6.69
C ARG A 75 9.41 12.93 5.35
N PRO A 76 9.50 11.60 5.19
CA PRO A 76 9.93 10.99 3.92
C PRO A 76 8.96 11.22 2.76
N TRP A 77 7.74 11.72 3.03
CA TRP A 77 6.72 12.06 2.04
C TRP A 77 6.50 13.57 1.84
N GLY A 78 7.33 14.43 2.42
CA GLY A 78 7.19 15.89 2.34
C GLY A 78 6.40 16.49 3.51
N SER A 79 6.10 17.78 3.43
CA SER A 79 5.52 18.55 4.54
C SER A 79 4.02 18.28 4.77
N GLU A 80 3.28 17.84 3.77
CA GLU A 80 1.83 17.60 3.89
C GLU A 80 1.58 16.21 4.46
N THR A 81 1.03 16.18 5.68
CA THR A 81 0.84 14.96 6.46
C THR A 81 -0.62 14.73 6.76
N LEU A 82 -1.05 13.49 6.60
CA LEU A 82 -2.35 12.99 7.02
C LEU A 82 -2.17 12.34 8.40
N LEU A 83 -2.87 12.85 9.41
CA LEU A 83 -2.89 12.36 10.78
C LEU A 83 -4.22 11.64 11.04
N LEU A 84 -4.17 10.34 11.28
CA LEU A 84 -5.32 9.50 11.54
C LEU A 84 -5.92 9.74 12.94
N GLU A 85 -7.24 9.67 13.03
CA GLU A 85 -7.98 9.63 14.30
C GLU A 85 -7.65 8.36 15.11
N LYS A 86 -7.61 8.44 16.44
CA LYS A 86 -7.17 7.31 17.30
C LYS A 86 -8.03 6.05 17.10
N ASN A 87 -9.35 6.21 17.05
CA ASN A 87 -10.28 5.11 16.76
C ASN A 87 -10.06 4.51 15.37
N ILE A 88 -9.69 5.33 14.39
CA ILE A 88 -9.42 4.89 13.02
C ILE A 88 -8.11 4.12 12.95
N VAL A 89 -7.04 4.57 13.63
CA VAL A 89 -5.80 3.80 13.77
C VAL A 89 -6.06 2.43 14.35
N ARG A 90 -6.84 2.35 15.44
CA ARG A 90 -7.18 1.05 16.07
C ARG A 90 -7.95 0.13 15.13
N ARG A 91 -8.82 0.69 14.28
CA ARG A 91 -9.60 -0.10 13.31
C ARG A 91 -8.76 -0.56 12.11
N LEU A 92 -7.84 0.27 11.64
CA LEU A 92 -6.93 -0.06 10.54
C LEU A 92 -5.82 -1.02 10.97
N TYR A 93 -5.42 -0.94 12.24
CA TYR A 93 -4.33 -1.72 12.84
C TYR A 93 -4.83 -2.37 14.15
N PRO A 94 -5.73 -3.37 14.04
CA PRO A 94 -6.27 -4.04 15.22
C PRO A 94 -5.16 -4.78 15.97
N MET A 95 -5.21 -4.73 17.29
CA MET A 95 -4.31 -5.46 18.19
C MET A 95 -5.15 -6.31 19.14
N THR A 96 -4.66 -7.50 19.48
CA THR A 96 -5.26 -8.35 20.53
C THR A 96 -4.93 -7.77 21.91
N GLY A 97 -5.94 -7.36 22.69
CA GLY A 97 -5.74 -6.83 24.05
C GLY A 97 -6.74 -5.73 24.43
N THR A 98 -6.59 -5.17 25.64
CA THR A 98 -7.46 -4.11 26.17
C THR A 98 -7.37 -2.83 25.34
N THR A 99 -8.50 -2.39 24.80
CA THR A 99 -8.67 -1.21 23.93
C THR A 99 -8.73 0.12 24.68
N GLU A 100 -8.71 0.09 26.02
CA GLU A 100 -8.83 1.28 26.88
C GLU A 100 -7.51 2.05 27.06
N LEU A 101 -6.37 1.47 26.64
CA LEU A 101 -5.04 2.09 26.78
C LEU A 101 -4.69 3.00 25.60
N ASP A 102 -3.64 3.81 25.78
CA ASP A 102 -2.98 4.59 24.73
C ASP A 102 -2.62 3.74 23.50
N LEU A 103 -2.47 4.39 22.34
CA LEU A 103 -2.02 3.71 21.11
C LEU A 103 -0.68 3.02 21.34
N THR A 104 -0.53 1.79 20.83
CA THR A 104 0.74 1.06 20.87
C THR A 104 1.82 1.81 20.08
N VAL A 105 3.10 1.52 20.32
CA VAL A 105 4.22 2.10 19.55
C VAL A 105 4.02 1.88 18.04
N PHE A 106 3.56 0.68 17.65
CA PHE A 106 3.24 0.36 16.26
C PHE A 106 2.10 1.23 15.71
N GLN A 107 1.03 1.43 16.49
CA GLN A 107 -0.09 2.27 16.09
C GLN A 107 0.31 3.75 15.99
N LYS A 108 1.08 4.28 16.95
CA LYS A 108 1.65 5.64 16.90
C LYS A 108 2.50 5.84 15.65
N LYS A 109 3.39 4.89 15.33
CA LYS A 109 4.21 4.93 14.11
C LYS A 109 3.39 4.90 12.81
N ASN A 110 2.20 4.30 12.85
CA ASN A 110 1.30 4.23 11.70
C ASN A 110 0.22 5.30 11.68
N ARG A 111 0.23 6.23 12.64
CA ARG A 111 -0.79 7.25 12.78
C ARG A 111 -0.67 8.37 11.74
N GLU A 112 0.57 8.70 11.37
CA GLU A 112 0.86 9.65 10.31
C GLU A 112 1.19 8.95 9.00
N LYS A 113 0.66 9.47 7.90
CA LYS A 113 0.88 8.97 6.53
C LYS A 113 1.02 10.13 5.56
N SER A 114 1.53 9.84 4.38
CA SER A 114 1.26 10.71 3.23
C SER A 114 -0.24 10.72 2.92
N ILE A 115 -0.74 11.83 2.36
CA ILE A 115 -2.15 11.97 1.98
C ILE A 115 -2.59 10.80 1.08
N TYR A 116 -1.80 10.51 0.04
CA TYR A 116 -2.09 9.43 -0.90
C TYR A 116 -2.16 8.06 -0.22
N ARG A 117 -1.20 7.74 0.66
CA ARG A 117 -1.18 6.43 1.32
C ARG A 117 -2.35 6.28 2.29
N GLY A 118 -2.69 7.32 3.06
CA GLY A 118 -3.84 7.25 3.95
C GLY A 118 -5.16 7.09 3.17
N MET A 119 -5.31 7.82 2.06
CA MET A 119 -6.50 7.73 1.21
C MET A 119 -6.65 6.37 0.52
N GLU A 120 -5.55 5.79 0.05
CA GLU A 120 -5.50 4.42 -0.47
C GLU A 120 -5.91 3.39 0.59
N ILE A 121 -5.35 3.49 1.81
CA ILE A 121 -5.71 2.62 2.93
C ILE A 121 -7.22 2.65 3.19
N PHE A 122 -7.85 3.83 3.18
CA PHE A 122 -9.30 3.93 3.38
C PHE A 122 -10.11 3.24 2.28
N LEU A 123 -9.72 3.41 1.01
CA LEU A 123 -10.47 2.85 -0.12
C LEU A 123 -10.31 1.33 -0.26
N GLU A 124 -9.15 0.82 0.14
CA GLU A 124 -8.81 -0.61 0.10
C GLU A 124 -9.19 -1.37 1.37
N TYR A 125 -9.50 -0.67 2.46
CA TYR A 125 -9.92 -1.31 3.70
C TYR A 125 -11.19 -2.14 3.50
N LYS A 126 -11.11 -3.41 3.92
CA LYS A 126 -12.22 -4.36 3.92
C LYS A 126 -12.48 -4.81 5.35
N ASP A 127 -13.75 -4.75 5.75
CA ASP A 127 -14.18 -5.33 7.02
C ASP A 127 -14.28 -6.86 6.86
N THR A 128 -13.77 -7.63 7.82
CA THR A 128 -13.75 -9.09 7.73
C THR A 128 -15.15 -9.69 7.69
N SER A 129 -16.14 -9.03 8.30
CA SER A 129 -17.53 -9.47 8.28
C SER A 129 -18.24 -9.20 6.95
N THR A 130 -17.76 -8.24 6.17
CA THR A 130 -18.44 -7.70 4.99
C THR A 130 -17.42 -7.20 3.95
N PRO A 131 -16.61 -8.10 3.37
CA PRO A 131 -15.45 -7.73 2.56
C PRO A 131 -15.81 -6.98 1.25
N ASP A 132 -17.05 -7.10 0.79
CA ASP A 132 -17.54 -6.46 -0.43
C ASP A 132 -18.28 -5.14 -0.16
N VAL A 133 -18.52 -4.79 1.10
CA VAL A 133 -19.14 -3.51 1.49
C VAL A 133 -18.05 -2.44 1.64
N PRO A 134 -18.15 -1.28 0.96
CA PRO A 134 -17.24 -0.18 1.24
C PRO A 134 -17.43 0.34 2.68
N VAL A 135 -16.37 0.30 3.46
CA VAL A 135 -16.36 0.79 4.85
C VAL A 135 -16.17 2.30 4.90
N TYR A 136 -15.25 2.80 4.06
CA TYR A 136 -14.88 4.21 3.99
C TYR A 136 -15.09 4.77 2.58
N CYS A 137 -15.53 6.02 2.53
CA CYS A 137 -15.54 6.85 1.33
C CYS A 137 -14.99 8.22 1.73
N PRO A 138 -13.66 8.41 1.65
CA PRO A 138 -13.01 9.60 2.18
C PRO A 138 -13.22 10.80 1.24
N VAL A 139 -13.73 11.90 1.79
CA VAL A 139 -13.86 13.19 1.11
C VAL A 139 -13.23 14.30 1.96
N LEU A 140 -12.63 15.30 1.32
CA LEU A 140 -12.05 16.45 2.00
C LEU A 140 -13.15 17.41 2.45
N TYR A 141 -12.97 18.02 3.61
CA TYR A 141 -13.86 19.04 4.15
C TYR A 141 -13.04 20.13 4.84
N ASP A 142 -13.31 21.39 4.50
CA ASP A 142 -12.67 22.55 5.12
C ASP A 142 -13.64 23.17 6.12
N ARG A 143 -13.29 23.04 7.40
CA ARG A 143 -14.06 23.64 8.51
C ARG A 143 -13.51 25.00 8.94
N GLY A 144 -12.42 25.48 8.32
CA GLY A 144 -11.72 26.69 8.74
C GLY A 144 -11.08 26.55 10.12
N ARG A 145 -10.49 25.37 10.40
CA ARG A 145 -9.87 25.02 11.68
C ARG A 145 -8.35 25.00 11.58
N THR A 146 -7.68 25.12 12.71
CA THR A 146 -6.22 25.02 12.81
C THR A 146 -5.83 23.80 13.61
N LEU A 147 -4.54 23.47 13.62
CA LEU A 147 -4.04 22.27 14.29
C LEU A 147 -4.23 22.32 15.82
N ASP A 148 -4.30 23.52 16.41
CA ASP A 148 -4.64 23.75 17.83
C ASP A 148 -6.05 23.25 18.20
N ASP A 149 -7.02 23.33 17.28
CA ASP A 149 -8.36 22.76 17.49
C ASP A 149 -8.34 21.23 17.70
N TYR A 150 -7.24 20.57 17.33
CA TYR A 150 -7.04 19.12 17.44
C TYR A 150 -5.93 18.76 18.43
N ALA A 151 -5.65 19.63 19.41
CA ALA A 151 -4.62 19.41 20.43
C ALA A 151 -4.69 18.02 21.10
N ALA A 152 -5.89 17.54 21.42
CA ALA A 152 -6.11 16.23 22.05
C ALA A 152 -5.71 15.04 21.14
N ASN A 153 -5.61 15.30 19.84
CA ASN A 153 -5.22 14.33 18.84
C ASN A 153 -3.72 14.34 18.61
N LEU A 154 -2.97 15.36 19.02
CA LEU A 154 -1.53 15.36 18.87
C LEU A 154 -0.89 14.44 19.92
N ASP A 155 0.06 13.61 19.52
CA ASP A 155 0.88 12.80 20.44
C ASP A 155 2.04 13.64 21.04
N ARG A 156 1.88 14.97 21.06
CA ARG A 156 2.83 15.96 21.56
C ARG A 156 2.10 17.22 22.05
N PRO A 157 2.73 18.05 22.90
CA PRO A 157 2.19 19.36 23.23
C PRO A 157 2.01 20.24 22.00
N VAL A 158 1.00 21.11 22.06
CA VAL A 158 0.75 22.14 21.04
C VAL A 158 1.88 23.18 21.09
N THR A 159 2.39 23.54 19.93
CA THR A 159 3.37 24.60 19.72
C THR A 159 2.68 25.87 19.20
N PRO A 160 3.30 27.06 19.34
CA PRO A 160 2.75 28.29 18.75
C PRO A 160 2.46 28.19 17.25
N ALA A 161 3.28 27.43 16.49
CA ALA A 161 3.08 27.22 15.06
C ALA A 161 1.80 26.43 14.73
N ASP A 162 1.35 25.54 15.62
CA ASP A 162 0.14 24.74 15.40
C ASP A 162 -1.13 25.60 15.43
N ARG A 163 -1.11 26.71 16.18
CA ARG A 163 -2.25 27.64 16.29
C ARG A 163 -2.62 28.30 14.98
N GLU A 164 -1.64 28.48 14.09
CA GLU A 164 -1.82 29.11 12.79
C GLU A 164 -1.83 28.10 11.65
N THR A 165 -1.46 26.84 11.91
CA THR A 165 -1.38 25.81 10.87
C THR A 165 -2.79 25.38 10.48
N PRO A 166 -3.25 25.66 9.24
CA PRO A 166 -4.60 25.35 8.85
C PRO A 166 -4.75 23.85 8.58
N VAL A 167 -5.97 23.34 8.78
CA VAL A 167 -6.29 21.91 8.71
C VAL A 167 -7.41 21.65 7.72
N VAL A 168 -7.24 20.62 6.90
CA VAL A 168 -8.32 20.02 6.09
C VAL A 168 -8.73 18.71 6.73
N GLU A 169 -10.02 18.51 6.98
CA GLU A 169 -10.54 17.26 7.55
C GLU A 169 -10.83 16.25 6.43
N ILE A 170 -10.66 14.96 6.73
CA ILE A 170 -11.09 13.87 5.86
C ILE A 170 -12.30 13.23 6.50
N LEU A 171 -13.46 13.33 5.85
CA LEU A 171 -14.72 12.78 6.32
C LEU A 171 -15.03 11.46 5.63
N ASN A 172 -15.64 10.52 6.35
CA ASN A 172 -16.22 9.31 5.79
C ASN A 172 -17.66 9.58 5.37
N LEU A 173 -17.90 9.78 4.08
CA LEU A 173 -19.23 10.03 3.55
C LEU A 173 -20.20 8.84 3.73
N LEU A 174 -19.72 7.68 4.19
CA LEU A 174 -20.58 6.53 4.50
C LEU A 174 -20.93 6.41 5.99
N ALA A 175 -20.41 7.27 6.87
CA ALA A 175 -20.56 7.11 8.33
C ALA A 175 -22.02 7.03 8.77
N GLY A 176 -22.91 7.80 8.12
CA GLY A 176 -24.36 7.78 8.38
C GLY A 176 -25.17 6.77 7.56
N ILE A 177 -24.55 5.98 6.67
CA ILE A 177 -25.25 5.02 5.81
C ILE A 177 -25.11 3.60 6.41
N PRO A 178 -26.22 2.92 6.76
CA PRO A 178 -26.17 1.53 7.22
C PRO A 178 -25.51 0.62 6.19
N MET A 179 -24.73 -0.37 6.62
CA MET A 179 -23.93 -1.22 5.73
C MET A 179 -24.76 -1.90 4.63
N GLY A 180 -25.95 -2.41 4.96
CA GLY A 180 -26.87 -3.02 3.98
C GLY A 180 -27.41 -2.07 2.91
N LYS A 181 -27.23 -0.75 3.07
CA LYS A 181 -27.62 0.29 2.10
C LYS A 181 -26.44 0.87 1.33
N ARG A 182 -25.23 0.31 1.47
CA ARG A 182 -24.01 0.86 0.84
C ARG A 182 -23.73 0.31 -0.57
N TYR A 183 -24.53 -0.62 -1.06
CA TYR A 183 -24.39 -1.24 -2.38
C TYR A 183 -25.07 -0.45 -3.51
N THR A 184 -25.30 0.85 -3.33
CA THR A 184 -25.96 1.62 -4.39
C THR A 184 -24.96 1.97 -5.51
N PRO A 185 -25.41 2.06 -6.77
CA PRO A 185 -24.56 2.44 -7.89
C PRO A 185 -23.84 3.79 -7.66
N GLU A 186 -24.49 4.73 -6.98
CA GLU A 186 -23.95 6.07 -6.70
C GLU A 186 -22.73 6.03 -5.78
N ILE A 187 -22.74 5.15 -4.76
CA ILE A 187 -21.60 4.92 -3.87
C ILE A 187 -20.45 4.28 -4.65
N GLY A 188 -20.75 3.31 -5.52
CA GLY A 188 -19.76 2.69 -6.40
C GLY A 188 -19.08 3.71 -7.32
N VAL A 189 -19.87 4.56 -7.98
CA VAL A 189 -19.37 5.63 -8.85
C VAL A 189 -18.53 6.64 -8.06
N LEU A 190 -18.98 7.07 -6.88
CA LEU A 190 -18.21 7.99 -6.04
C LEU A 190 -16.87 7.37 -5.64
N LYS A 191 -16.87 6.13 -5.14
CA LYS A 191 -15.64 5.41 -4.75
C LYS A 191 -14.65 5.31 -5.91
N GLU A 192 -15.13 4.92 -7.09
CA GLU A 192 -14.31 4.81 -8.29
C GLU A 192 -13.69 6.16 -8.66
N LYS A 193 -14.46 7.25 -8.63
CA LYS A 193 -13.96 8.60 -8.93
C LYS A 193 -12.91 9.07 -7.92
N ILE A 194 -13.11 8.80 -6.62
CA ILE A 194 -12.10 9.11 -5.59
C ILE A 194 -10.81 8.30 -5.87
N TYR A 195 -10.95 7.01 -6.17
CA TYR A 195 -9.81 6.15 -6.48
C TYR A 195 -9.02 6.64 -7.70
N GLN A 196 -9.72 7.02 -8.78
CA GLN A 196 -9.09 7.59 -9.97
C GLN A 196 -8.34 8.90 -9.69
N GLY A 197 -8.87 9.75 -8.81
CA GLY A 197 -8.19 10.98 -8.37
C GLY A 197 -6.85 10.70 -7.68
N ILE A 198 -6.78 9.63 -6.88
CA ILE A 198 -5.57 9.22 -6.16
C ILE A 198 -4.56 8.50 -7.07
N VAL A 199 -5.04 7.66 -7.99
CA VAL A 199 -4.21 6.72 -8.77
C VAL A 199 -3.64 7.32 -10.05
N LYS A 200 -4.23 8.38 -10.63
CA LYS A 200 -3.71 9.02 -11.87
C LYS A 200 -2.30 9.61 -11.66
N LYS A 201 -1.30 8.76 -11.86
CA LYS A 201 0.16 9.05 -11.85
C LYS A 201 0.56 10.23 -12.76
N GLY A 202 -0.23 10.56 -13.77
CA GLY A 202 0.04 11.66 -14.70
C GLY A 202 0.01 13.06 -14.05
N MET A 203 -0.76 13.26 -12.98
CA MET A 203 -0.77 14.54 -12.24
C MET A 203 0.45 14.71 -11.31
N ARG A 204 1.33 13.70 -11.19
CA ARG A 204 2.55 13.72 -10.36
C ARG A 204 3.74 14.41 -11.04
N LYS A 205 3.55 15.02 -12.22
CA LYS A 205 4.60 15.71 -13.00
C LYS A 205 4.58 17.23 -12.84
N SER A 206 4.16 17.77 -11.69
CA SER A 206 4.52 19.16 -11.33
C SER A 206 5.96 19.18 -10.84
N ALA A 207 6.71 20.21 -11.24
CA ALA A 207 8.17 20.33 -11.04
C ALA A 207 8.62 20.29 -9.56
N GLU A 208 7.71 20.44 -8.60
CA GLU A 208 7.99 20.28 -7.17
C GLU A 208 8.12 18.82 -6.72
N PHE A 209 7.55 17.85 -7.44
CA PHE A 209 7.61 16.42 -7.08
C PHE A 209 8.86 15.70 -7.59
N THR A 210 9.67 16.34 -8.44
CA THR A 210 10.99 15.85 -8.88
C THR A 210 11.97 15.71 -7.71
N LEU A 211 11.79 16.49 -6.63
CA LEU A 211 12.58 16.36 -5.40
C LEU A 211 12.44 14.99 -4.73
N ILE A 212 11.31 14.30 -4.87
CA ILE A 212 11.10 12.99 -4.22
C ILE A 212 11.85 11.88 -4.95
N GLU A 213 12.03 11.96 -6.27
CA GLU A 213 12.91 11.03 -7.01
C GLU A 213 14.39 11.32 -6.78
N ASP A 214 14.78 12.60 -6.66
CA ASP A 214 16.16 12.98 -6.35
C ASP A 214 16.54 12.67 -4.90
N ILE A 215 15.62 12.78 -3.93
CA ILE A 215 15.84 12.32 -2.55
C ILE A 215 15.99 10.79 -2.51
N ARG A 216 15.26 10.03 -3.34
CA ARG A 216 15.41 8.57 -3.40
C ARG A 216 16.75 8.15 -4.04
N ARG A 217 17.27 8.94 -4.99
CA ARG A 217 18.63 8.77 -5.55
C ARG A 217 19.71 9.19 -4.55
N ASN A 218 19.49 10.27 -3.80
CA ASN A 218 20.46 10.81 -2.83
C ASN A 218 20.46 10.06 -1.47
N ALA A 219 19.36 9.40 -1.09
CA ALA A 219 19.29 8.57 0.12
C ALA A 219 20.15 7.29 -0.02
N VAL A 220 20.38 6.80 -1.23
CA VAL A 220 21.36 5.73 -1.51
C VAL A 220 22.80 6.23 -1.34
N ALA A 221 23.04 7.54 -1.49
CA ALA A 221 24.35 8.16 -1.33
C ALA A 221 24.63 8.67 0.11
N ALA A 222 23.61 8.81 0.97
CA ALA A 222 23.74 9.43 2.29
C ALA A 222 23.73 8.42 3.48
N THR A 223 23.97 7.14 3.22
CA THR A 223 24.10 6.10 4.28
C THR A 223 25.40 6.19 5.09
N GLU A 224 26.06 7.35 5.11
CA GLU A 224 27.20 7.69 5.96
C GLU A 224 26.99 9.08 6.58
N LYS A 225 25.99 9.23 7.47
CA LYS A 225 26.06 10.10 8.66
C LYS A 225 24.77 9.99 9.47
N ALA A 226 24.93 9.59 10.73
CA ALA A 226 23.88 9.45 11.71
C ALA A 226 23.15 10.79 11.94
N VAL A 227 21.82 10.73 11.97
CA VAL A 227 20.95 11.80 12.46
C VAL A 227 20.17 11.22 13.63
N ASP A 228 20.17 11.99 14.72
CA ASP A 228 19.55 11.74 16.03
C ASP A 228 18.11 11.19 15.90
N ASP A 229 17.91 9.94 16.29
CA ASP A 229 16.59 9.33 16.47
C ASP A 229 16.16 9.60 17.92
N PRO A 230 15.12 10.43 18.17
CA PRO A 230 14.65 10.75 19.52
C PRO A 230 14.03 9.56 20.27
N TYR A 231 14.04 8.36 19.67
CA TYR A 231 13.62 7.11 20.30
C TYR A 231 14.76 6.06 20.41
N ALA A 232 16.01 6.46 20.19
CA ALA A 232 17.18 5.57 20.27
C ALA A 232 17.39 4.97 21.68
N ASP A 233 16.92 5.64 22.74
CA ASP A 233 17.18 5.28 24.14
C ASP A 233 16.10 4.41 24.81
N VAL A 234 15.14 3.88 24.07
CA VAL A 234 14.22 2.87 24.64
C VAL A 234 14.90 1.50 24.62
N ASP A 235 15.33 1.08 25.81
CA ASP A 235 16.02 -0.17 26.13
C ASP A 235 15.41 -1.40 25.45
N LYS A 236 16.05 -1.85 24.35
CA LYS A 236 15.66 -3.02 23.54
C LYS A 236 15.93 -4.36 24.25
N ARG A 237 16.32 -4.36 25.52
CA ARG A 237 16.72 -5.57 26.25
C ARG A 237 15.59 -6.22 27.05
N ALA A 238 14.51 -5.51 27.37
CA ALA A 238 13.43 -6.04 28.20
C ALA A 238 12.42 -6.95 27.47
N GLU A 239 12.31 -6.88 26.14
CA GLU A 239 11.35 -7.71 25.38
C GLU A 239 11.94 -9.02 24.82
N ARG A 240 13.25 -9.26 25.00
CA ARG A 240 13.93 -10.48 24.49
C ARG A 240 13.87 -11.69 25.43
N GLN A 241 13.22 -11.60 26.59
CA GLN A 241 13.19 -12.69 27.57
C GLN A 241 11.91 -13.55 27.59
N VAL A 242 10.93 -13.30 26.72
CA VAL A 242 9.74 -14.15 26.60
C VAL A 242 9.57 -14.61 25.16
N THR A 243 10.49 -15.46 24.70
CA THR A 243 10.35 -16.52 23.67
C THR A 243 11.71 -16.75 23.03
N LEU A 244 12.57 -17.54 23.67
CA LEU A 244 13.67 -18.25 22.99
C LEU A 244 14.26 -19.27 23.97
N ASN A 245 13.62 -20.43 24.04
CA ASN A 245 14.24 -21.66 24.49
C ASN A 245 14.04 -22.68 23.38
N SER A 246 14.91 -22.64 22.37
CA SER A 246 15.34 -23.79 21.55
C SER A 246 16.61 -23.40 20.78
N LYS A 247 17.70 -24.02 21.21
CA LYS A 247 19.02 -24.25 20.57
C LYS A 247 18.98 -24.31 19.03
N ALA A 248 20.06 -24.15 18.27
CA ALA A 248 21.45 -23.70 18.39
C ALA A 248 22.07 -24.02 17.02
N GLY A 249 22.97 -23.20 16.49
CA GLY A 249 23.77 -23.56 15.31
C GLY A 249 24.27 -22.35 14.53
N ASP A 250 25.45 -21.86 14.92
CA ASP A 250 26.30 -20.97 14.11
C ASP A 250 26.63 -21.60 12.75
N ALA A 251 26.60 -20.80 11.69
CA ALA A 251 27.67 -20.77 10.69
C ALA A 251 27.56 -19.52 9.81
N ASP A 252 28.63 -18.74 9.89
CA ASP A 252 29.12 -17.71 8.98
C ASP A 252 28.97 -18.09 7.49
N ALA A 253 28.36 -17.23 6.67
CA ALA A 253 28.39 -17.35 5.21
C ALA A 253 28.19 -16.00 4.51
N SER A 254 29.30 -15.46 4.03
CA SER A 254 29.38 -14.38 3.03
C SER A 254 28.40 -14.61 1.87
N HIS A 255 27.48 -13.67 1.65
CA HIS A 255 26.50 -13.73 0.57
C HIS A 255 27.13 -13.53 -0.81
N ASN A 256 27.29 -14.62 -1.56
CA ASN A 256 27.44 -14.57 -3.02
C ASN A 256 26.04 -14.35 -3.64
N ALA A 257 25.84 -13.21 -4.30
CA ALA A 257 24.57 -12.72 -4.82
C ALA A 257 24.02 -13.46 -6.05
N ASN A 258 24.41 -14.72 -6.28
CA ASN A 258 24.04 -15.49 -7.48
C ASN A 258 23.64 -16.94 -7.18
N ASP A 259 23.45 -17.30 -5.91
CA ASP A 259 23.17 -18.69 -5.55
C ASP A 259 21.67 -19.00 -5.68
N ASN A 260 21.37 -20.10 -6.39
CA ASN A 260 20.00 -20.58 -6.60
C ASN A 260 19.53 -21.34 -5.34
N VAL A 261 19.31 -20.59 -4.26
CA VAL A 261 19.10 -21.11 -2.90
C VAL A 261 17.83 -21.95 -2.79
N LEU A 262 16.76 -21.57 -3.49
CA LEU A 262 15.46 -22.22 -3.33
C LEU A 262 15.47 -23.70 -3.81
N PRO A 263 15.90 -24.06 -5.03
CA PRO A 263 15.97 -25.46 -5.47
C PRO A 263 16.86 -26.35 -4.61
N ARG A 264 17.89 -25.79 -3.95
CA ARG A 264 18.71 -26.54 -2.99
C ARG A 264 17.93 -26.84 -1.71
N ASN A 265 17.16 -25.86 -1.21
CA ASN A 265 16.38 -25.99 0.02
C ASN A 265 15.18 -26.91 -0.12
N ILE A 266 14.58 -27.00 -1.32
CA ILE A 266 13.41 -27.86 -1.58
C ILE A 266 13.79 -29.20 -2.23
N GLY A 267 15.08 -29.48 -2.46
CA GLY A 267 15.53 -30.63 -3.25
C GLY A 267 14.99 -31.97 -2.74
N SER A 268 14.88 -32.14 -1.42
CA SER A 268 14.30 -33.34 -0.78
C SER A 268 12.77 -33.41 -0.87
N ALA A 269 12.10 -32.28 -1.15
CA ALA A 269 10.66 -32.16 -1.26
C ALA A 269 10.16 -32.17 -2.72
N LEU A 270 11.03 -32.26 -3.71
CA LEU A 270 10.60 -32.26 -5.12
C LEU A 270 9.83 -33.53 -5.47
N MET A 271 8.63 -33.34 -6.04
CA MET A 271 7.81 -34.42 -6.60
C MET A 271 8.26 -34.70 -8.03
N GLY A 272 9.35 -35.45 -8.17
CA GLY A 272 9.93 -35.80 -9.47
C GLY A 272 11.01 -34.81 -9.92
N ARG A 273 11.47 -34.98 -11.17
CA ARG A 273 12.47 -34.07 -11.76
C ARG A 273 11.77 -32.80 -12.28
N PRO A 274 12.33 -31.60 -12.06
CA PRO A 274 11.80 -30.40 -12.70
C PRO A 274 11.79 -30.56 -14.22
N GLU A 275 10.69 -30.13 -14.83
CA GLU A 275 10.46 -30.23 -16.28
C GLU A 275 10.63 -28.86 -16.94
N PRO A 276 11.07 -28.77 -18.20
CA PRO A 276 11.09 -27.50 -18.91
C PRO A 276 9.70 -26.85 -18.95
N ALA A 277 9.66 -25.53 -18.83
CA ALA A 277 8.40 -24.81 -18.99
C ALA A 277 7.90 -24.87 -20.44
N GLU A 278 6.59 -24.92 -20.63
CA GLU A 278 5.98 -24.74 -21.95
C GLU A 278 5.72 -23.25 -22.23
N PRO A 279 5.91 -22.76 -23.47
CA PRO A 279 5.64 -21.36 -23.83
C PRO A 279 4.19 -20.91 -23.51
N GLY A 280 3.22 -21.83 -23.62
CA GLY A 280 1.82 -21.56 -23.28
C GLY A 280 1.62 -21.23 -21.80
N THR A 281 2.32 -21.92 -20.92
CA THR A 281 2.25 -21.74 -19.45
C THR A 281 2.70 -20.34 -19.04
N LEU A 282 3.70 -19.77 -19.71
CA LEU A 282 4.21 -18.43 -19.42
C LEU A 282 3.15 -17.33 -19.65
N LYS A 283 2.21 -17.53 -20.59
CA LYS A 283 1.17 -16.54 -20.93
C LYS A 283 0.16 -16.29 -19.81
N ILE A 284 0.09 -17.18 -18.81
CA ILE A 284 -0.74 -17.00 -17.62
C ILE A 284 -0.28 -15.74 -16.85
N PHE A 285 1.03 -15.50 -16.82
CA PHE A 285 1.62 -14.40 -16.06
C PHE A 285 1.59 -13.09 -16.84
N THR A 286 1.12 -12.04 -16.17
CA THR A 286 0.93 -10.70 -16.77
C THR A 286 2.22 -10.16 -17.38
N ARG A 287 3.39 -10.46 -16.77
CA ARG A 287 4.71 -10.01 -17.24
C ARG A 287 5.11 -10.61 -18.60
N PHE A 288 4.58 -11.77 -18.97
CA PHE A 288 4.98 -12.51 -20.17
C PHE A 288 3.86 -12.65 -21.21
N ARG A 289 2.61 -12.32 -20.85
CA ARG A 289 1.41 -12.51 -21.67
C ARG A 289 1.53 -11.94 -23.08
N ASP A 290 2.10 -10.74 -23.20
CA ASP A 290 2.18 -9.99 -24.46
C ASP A 290 3.51 -10.21 -25.20
N MET A 291 4.34 -11.17 -24.77
CA MET A 291 5.57 -11.51 -25.47
C MET A 291 5.28 -12.28 -26.77
N ASP A 292 6.11 -12.05 -27.79
CA ASP A 292 6.05 -12.83 -29.02
C ASP A 292 6.47 -14.29 -28.79
N HIS A 293 6.13 -15.15 -29.74
CA HIS A 293 6.34 -16.59 -29.62
C HIS A 293 7.81 -16.96 -29.44
N ALA A 294 8.72 -16.33 -30.19
CA ALA A 294 10.15 -16.59 -30.12
C ALA A 294 10.74 -16.24 -28.74
N ARG A 295 10.29 -15.14 -28.12
CA ARG A 295 10.69 -14.77 -26.75
C ARG A 295 10.15 -15.73 -25.71
N LEU A 296 8.90 -16.18 -25.88
CA LEU A 296 8.31 -17.17 -24.99
C LEU A 296 9.05 -18.50 -25.08
N GLU A 297 9.45 -18.94 -26.26
CA GLU A 297 10.30 -20.13 -26.43
C GLU A 297 11.69 -19.97 -25.80
N ALA A 298 12.34 -18.83 -26.02
CA ALA A 298 13.65 -18.55 -25.44
C ALA A 298 13.62 -18.52 -23.90
N LEU A 299 12.57 -17.95 -23.31
CA LEU A 299 12.37 -17.93 -21.86
C LEU A 299 11.98 -19.32 -21.34
N ALA A 300 11.08 -20.01 -22.01
CA ALA A 300 10.62 -21.35 -21.64
C ALA A 300 11.77 -22.37 -21.60
N GLY A 301 12.66 -22.35 -22.60
CA GLY A 301 13.84 -23.22 -22.66
C GLY A 301 14.88 -22.99 -21.55
N LYS A 302 14.81 -21.86 -20.85
CA LYS A 302 15.68 -21.51 -19.73
C LYS A 302 14.99 -21.62 -18.36
N CYS A 303 13.70 -21.99 -18.34
CA CYS A 303 12.88 -22.07 -17.13
C CYS A 303 12.47 -23.52 -16.83
N MET A 304 12.40 -23.85 -15.55
CA MET A 304 11.93 -25.16 -15.08
C MET A 304 10.67 -25.00 -14.24
N VAL A 305 9.76 -25.97 -14.36
CA VAL A 305 8.58 -26.14 -13.52
C VAL A 305 8.93 -27.08 -12.38
N TYR A 306 8.77 -26.58 -11.16
CA TYR A 306 8.99 -27.32 -9.93
C TYR A 306 7.65 -27.76 -9.36
N ARG A 307 7.56 -29.00 -8.88
CA ARG A 307 6.38 -29.55 -8.22
C ARG A 307 6.75 -30.00 -6.80
N VAL A 308 5.97 -29.58 -5.80
CA VAL A 308 6.23 -29.86 -4.38
C VAL A 308 4.94 -30.26 -3.63
N PRO A 309 5.03 -31.06 -2.55
CA PRO A 309 3.88 -31.44 -1.73
C PRO A 309 3.43 -30.28 -0.82
N PRO A 310 2.25 -30.38 -0.19
CA PRO A 310 1.82 -29.46 0.86
C PRO A 310 2.83 -29.35 2.00
N GLY A 311 2.85 -28.21 2.69
CA GLY A 311 3.76 -27.91 3.79
C GLY A 311 5.18 -27.49 3.39
N THR A 312 5.51 -27.46 2.10
CA THR A 312 6.85 -27.09 1.62
C THR A 312 7.09 -25.59 1.76
N PRO A 313 8.16 -25.15 2.46
CA PRO A 313 8.55 -23.74 2.50
C PRO A 313 9.18 -23.34 1.16
N LEU A 314 8.65 -22.27 0.57
CA LEU A 314 9.04 -21.76 -0.74
C LEU A 314 9.81 -20.44 -0.68
N LEU A 315 9.51 -19.56 0.27
CA LEU A 315 10.20 -18.28 0.40
C LEU A 315 10.34 -17.93 1.88
N GLU A 316 11.41 -17.22 2.21
CA GLU A 316 11.66 -16.74 3.56
C GLU A 316 11.53 -15.22 3.62
N ARG A 317 10.90 -14.73 4.69
CA ARG A 317 10.80 -13.29 4.95
C ARG A 317 12.17 -12.70 5.24
N GLY A 318 12.44 -11.52 4.70
CA GLY A 318 13.71 -10.81 4.88
C GLY A 318 14.76 -11.13 3.81
N THR A 319 14.58 -12.19 3.02
CA THR A 319 15.54 -12.57 1.98
C THR A 319 15.62 -11.50 0.89
N ASN A 320 16.85 -11.22 0.45
CA ASN A 320 17.15 -10.26 -0.61
C ASN A 320 17.88 -10.96 -1.77
N ASP A 321 17.12 -11.74 -2.55
CA ASP A 321 17.60 -12.50 -3.72
C ASP A 321 17.08 -11.90 -5.05
N SER A 322 17.70 -12.24 -6.18
CA SER A 322 17.30 -11.81 -7.53
C SER A 322 16.20 -12.66 -8.19
N TRP A 323 15.63 -13.64 -7.48
CA TRP A 323 14.74 -14.65 -8.05
C TRP A 323 13.28 -14.37 -7.72
N ASN A 324 12.39 -14.80 -8.62
CA ASN A 324 10.96 -14.59 -8.51
C ASN A 324 10.20 -15.90 -8.65
N LEU A 325 9.23 -16.10 -7.76
CA LEU A 325 8.34 -17.26 -7.76
C LEU A 325 7.06 -16.91 -8.53
N TYR A 326 6.73 -17.72 -9.54
CA TYR A 326 5.49 -17.59 -10.29
C TYR A 326 4.65 -18.85 -10.09
N LEU A 327 3.48 -18.72 -9.46
CA LEU A 327 2.63 -19.84 -9.09
C LEU A 327 1.76 -20.27 -10.28
N ILE A 328 1.95 -21.49 -10.75
CA ILE A 328 1.15 -22.07 -11.85
C ILE A 328 -0.11 -22.73 -11.28
N GLU A 329 0.07 -23.63 -10.32
CA GLU A 329 -0.99 -24.49 -9.76
C GLU A 329 -0.82 -24.61 -8.24
N GLY A 330 -1.93 -24.81 -7.53
CA GLY A 330 -1.97 -25.03 -6.10
C GLY A 330 -2.17 -23.76 -5.29
N THR A 331 -2.24 -23.92 -3.97
CA THR A 331 -2.48 -22.83 -3.03
C THR A 331 -1.26 -22.66 -2.13
N VAL A 332 -0.81 -21.42 -1.97
CA VAL A 332 0.26 -21.03 -1.06
C VAL A 332 -0.27 -20.12 0.03
N GLU A 333 0.30 -20.23 1.21
CA GLU A 333 0.13 -19.33 2.34
C GLU A 333 1.31 -18.36 2.40
N LEU A 334 1.02 -17.09 2.64
CA LEU A 334 1.97 -16.00 2.81
C LEU A 334 1.81 -15.49 4.24
N VAL A 335 2.86 -15.58 5.03
CA VAL A 335 2.89 -15.13 6.42
C VAL A 335 3.82 -13.93 6.53
N ALA A 336 3.28 -12.76 6.89
CA ALA A 336 4.06 -11.55 7.12
C ALA A 336 4.68 -11.54 8.53
N ALA A 337 5.39 -10.46 8.87
CA ALA A 337 5.99 -10.27 10.19
C ALA A 337 4.96 -10.25 11.34
N ASP A 338 3.71 -9.90 11.03
CA ASP A 338 2.58 -9.89 11.97
C ASP A 338 1.96 -11.28 12.20
N GLY A 339 2.43 -12.31 11.49
CA GLY A 339 1.95 -13.68 11.60
C GLY A 339 0.61 -13.93 10.90
N MET A 340 0.00 -12.93 10.24
CA MET A 340 -1.29 -13.11 9.58
C MET A 340 -1.12 -13.87 8.25
N PRO A 341 -1.76 -15.04 8.08
CA PRO A 341 -1.66 -15.80 6.85
C PRO A 341 -2.59 -15.21 5.77
N LYS A 342 -2.05 -15.09 4.56
CA LYS A 342 -2.81 -14.78 3.34
C LYS A 342 -2.65 -15.90 2.34
N THR A 343 -3.73 -16.35 1.71
CA THR A 343 -3.66 -17.39 0.69
C THR A 343 -3.63 -16.81 -0.72
N ILE A 344 -2.90 -17.47 -1.61
CA ILE A 344 -2.93 -17.22 -3.05
C ILE A 344 -3.09 -18.56 -3.76
N GLU A 345 -4.10 -18.65 -4.61
CA GLU A 345 -4.38 -19.84 -5.43
C GLU A 345 -3.91 -19.62 -6.87
N GLY A 346 -3.26 -20.64 -7.43
CA GLY A 346 -2.81 -20.69 -8.82
C GLY A 346 -3.96 -20.52 -9.81
N GLY A 347 -3.68 -19.98 -10.99
CA GLY A 347 -4.71 -19.69 -12.00
C GLY A 347 -5.60 -18.47 -11.69
N THR A 348 -5.53 -17.89 -10.49
CA THR A 348 -6.27 -16.65 -10.16
C THR A 348 -5.58 -15.40 -10.71
N PRO A 349 -6.30 -14.28 -10.90
CA PRO A 349 -5.69 -13.01 -11.29
C PRO A 349 -4.56 -12.56 -10.35
N THR A 350 -4.65 -12.85 -9.05
CA THR A 350 -3.62 -12.54 -8.06
C THR A 350 -2.33 -13.32 -8.31
N ALA A 351 -2.42 -14.59 -8.71
CA ALA A 351 -1.28 -15.44 -9.04
C ALA A 351 -0.64 -15.14 -10.40
N SER A 352 -1.27 -14.29 -11.23
CA SER A 352 -0.69 -13.85 -12.51
C SER A 352 0.55 -12.96 -12.37
N ASN A 353 0.90 -12.58 -11.15
CA ASN A 353 2.08 -11.79 -10.80
C ASN A 353 3.02 -12.61 -9.88
N PRO A 354 4.32 -12.27 -9.81
CA PRO A 354 5.25 -12.98 -8.95
C PRO A 354 4.88 -12.87 -7.47
N ILE A 355 4.96 -14.00 -6.76
CA ILE A 355 4.60 -14.12 -5.34
C ILE A 355 5.69 -13.49 -4.47
N SER A 356 5.29 -12.60 -3.55
CA SER A 356 6.19 -11.91 -2.62
C SER A 356 7.41 -11.30 -3.35
N CYS A 357 7.14 -10.53 -4.41
CA CYS A 357 8.17 -9.98 -5.30
C CYS A 357 8.97 -8.80 -4.72
N LEU A 358 8.48 -8.15 -3.66
CA LEU A 358 9.21 -7.07 -2.99
C LEU A 358 10.46 -7.63 -2.29
N LYS A 359 11.55 -6.86 -2.36
CA LYS A 359 12.83 -7.16 -1.72
C LYS A 359 13.19 -6.06 -0.71
N PRO A 360 13.61 -6.40 0.53
CA PRO A 360 13.62 -7.75 1.11
C PRO A 360 12.21 -8.35 1.17
N ARG A 361 12.10 -9.69 1.08
CA ARG A 361 10.81 -10.39 1.04
C ARG A 361 9.96 -10.04 2.24
N MET A 362 8.72 -9.64 2.00
CA MET A 362 7.80 -9.24 3.07
C MET A 362 7.08 -10.42 3.72
N TYR A 363 7.09 -11.58 3.06
CA TYR A 363 6.35 -12.77 3.47
C TYR A 363 7.26 -14.01 3.45
N THR A 364 7.09 -14.86 4.45
CA THR A 364 7.44 -16.28 4.37
C THR A 364 6.32 -16.97 3.60
N VAL A 365 6.66 -17.85 2.67
CA VAL A 365 5.67 -18.52 1.81
C VAL A 365 5.80 -20.02 1.93
N SER A 366 4.70 -20.70 2.15
CA SER A 366 4.61 -22.16 2.23
C SER A 366 3.43 -22.67 1.40
N THR A 367 3.48 -23.92 0.95
CA THR A 367 2.39 -24.52 0.18
C THR A 367 1.30 -25.08 1.09
N LEU A 368 0.02 -24.77 0.84
CA LEU A 368 -1.13 -25.40 1.51
C LEU A 368 -1.63 -26.64 0.76
N THR A 369 -1.50 -26.67 -0.56
CA THR A 369 -1.79 -27.85 -1.39
C THR A 369 -0.53 -28.28 -2.14
N ARG A 370 -0.61 -29.35 -2.94
CA ARG A 370 0.40 -29.58 -3.97
C ARG A 370 0.50 -28.35 -4.85
N ALA A 371 1.71 -27.91 -5.16
CA ALA A 371 1.95 -26.70 -5.93
C ALA A 371 2.91 -26.96 -7.09
N ALA A 372 2.64 -26.28 -8.21
CA ALA A 372 3.54 -26.18 -9.35
C ALA A 372 3.92 -24.72 -9.57
N PHE A 373 5.20 -24.43 -9.74
CA PHE A 373 5.68 -23.05 -9.87
C PHE A 373 6.95 -22.94 -10.73
N LEU A 374 7.20 -21.71 -11.21
CA LEU A 374 8.46 -21.32 -11.84
C LEU A 374 9.31 -20.52 -10.85
N TRP A 375 10.62 -20.67 -10.98
CA TRP A 375 11.61 -19.90 -10.22
C TRP A 375 12.57 -19.24 -11.20
N ILE A 376 12.45 -17.93 -11.37
CA ILE A 376 13.09 -17.19 -12.48
C ILE A 376 13.91 -16.02 -11.94
N ASP A 377 15.18 -15.92 -12.33
CA ASP A 377 16.05 -14.78 -12.01
C ASP A 377 15.64 -13.53 -12.81
N ASP A 378 15.60 -12.36 -12.15
CA ASP A 378 15.32 -11.09 -12.81
C ASP A 378 16.31 -10.77 -13.94
N LYS A 379 17.58 -11.19 -13.85
CA LYS A 379 18.58 -11.03 -14.93
C LYS A 379 18.18 -11.79 -16.18
N LEU A 380 17.63 -13.00 -16.03
CA LEU A 380 17.15 -13.81 -17.15
C LEU A 380 15.95 -13.13 -17.82
N ILE A 381 15.02 -12.60 -17.02
CA ILE A 381 13.87 -11.85 -17.54
C ILE A 381 14.36 -10.61 -18.30
N ASP A 382 15.31 -9.88 -17.73
CA ASP A 382 15.91 -8.70 -18.34
C ASP A 382 16.66 -9.03 -19.64
N GLU A 383 17.39 -10.14 -19.71
CA GLU A 383 18.11 -10.59 -20.92
C GLU A 383 17.14 -10.88 -22.07
N VAL A 384 16.07 -11.61 -21.79
CA VAL A 384 15.03 -11.93 -22.80
C VAL A 384 14.28 -10.66 -23.22
N ILE A 385 14.08 -9.70 -22.31
CA ILE A 385 13.47 -8.41 -22.65
C ILE A 385 14.45 -7.53 -23.45
N LYS A 386 15.74 -7.46 -23.08
CA LYS A 386 16.75 -6.54 -23.65
C LYS A 386 17.35 -7.02 -24.97
N SER A 387 17.48 -8.32 -25.21
CA SER A 387 17.90 -8.90 -26.51
C SER A 387 17.01 -8.45 -27.68
N THR A 388 15.87 -7.83 -27.38
CA THR A 388 14.98 -7.10 -28.28
C THR A 388 15.58 -5.83 -28.92
N VAL A 389 16.50 -5.12 -28.27
CA VAL A 389 16.94 -3.78 -28.75
C VAL A 389 18.01 -3.90 -29.84
N GLU A 390 18.89 -4.89 -29.78
CA GLU A 390 19.99 -5.05 -30.73
C GLU A 390 19.55 -5.73 -32.04
N SER A 391 18.65 -6.72 -31.97
CA SER A 391 18.14 -7.41 -33.17
C SER A 391 17.25 -6.51 -34.06
N ARG A 392 16.64 -5.45 -33.51
CA ARG A 392 15.92 -4.43 -34.31
C ARG A 392 16.84 -3.35 -34.89
N ARG A 393 18.05 -3.17 -34.37
CA ARG A 393 19.04 -2.21 -34.90
C ARG A 393 19.85 -2.78 -36.07
N LEU A 394 19.99 -4.11 -36.13
CA LEU A 394 20.70 -4.80 -37.22
C LEU A 394 19.80 -5.20 -38.41
N GLY A 395 18.48 -5.19 -38.25
CA GLY A 395 17.52 -5.53 -39.33
C GLY A 395 16.98 -4.34 -40.13
N GLY A 396 17.45 -3.12 -39.88
CA GLY A 396 16.98 -1.88 -40.53
C GLY A 396 17.93 -1.31 -41.58
N ALA A 397 18.94 -2.07 -41.99
CA ALA A 397 19.89 -1.69 -43.04
C ALA A 397 20.04 -2.82 -44.06
N VAL A 398 19.02 -3.01 -44.89
CA VAL A 398 19.16 -3.52 -46.27
C VAL A 398 18.18 -2.75 -47.14
#